data_AF-M3JDT5-F1
#
_entry.id   AF-M3JDT5-F1
#
_cell.length_a   1.000
_cell.length_b   1.000
_cell.length_c   1.000
_cell.angle_alpha   90.00
_cell.angle_beta   90.00
_cell.angle_gamma   90.00
#
_symmetry.space_group_name_H-M   'P 1'
#
loop_
_entity.id
_entity.type
_entity.pdbx_description
1 polymer ?
#
loop_
_entity_poly.entity_id
_entity_poly.type
_entity_poly.pdbx_seq_one_letter_code
_entity_poly.pdbx_strand_id
1 'polypeptide(L)'
;MAANFKDETIEIIVGREIDEYYFHRLNEYDEDKKVEFYGSGEINWSEIPAEWLSYDGGFGLQEWDGWITFKNSPDWIERDEYDGSEWWSLRKRPTLKDKK
;
A
#
# COMPACT_ATOMS: atom_id res chain seq x y z
N MET A 1 4.57 -18.60 -0.16
CA MET A 1 5.65 -17.68 0.22
C MET A 1 5.06 -16.76 1.29
N ALA A 2 5.81 -16.42 2.34
CA ALA A 2 5.35 -15.35 3.23
C ALA A 2 5.35 -14.09 2.37
N ALA A 3 4.16 -13.55 2.10
CA ALA A 3 4.02 -12.34 1.30
C ALA A 3 4.72 -11.20 2.03
N ASN A 4 5.55 -10.45 1.33
CA ASN A 4 6.18 -9.23 1.81
C ASN A 4 5.49 -8.04 1.12
N PHE A 5 5.70 -6.81 1.59
CA PHE A 5 4.99 -5.64 1.08
C PHE A 5 5.12 -5.48 -0.44
N LYS A 6 6.32 -5.72 -0.98
CA LYS A 6 6.58 -5.61 -2.42
C LYS A 6 5.84 -6.68 -3.22
N ASP A 7 5.97 -7.94 -2.84
CA ASP A 7 5.37 -9.05 -3.58
C ASP A 7 3.85 -8.96 -3.55
N GLU A 8 3.25 -8.65 -2.39
CA GLU A 8 1.81 -8.43 -2.27
C GLU A 8 1.33 -7.28 -3.15
N THR A 9 2.08 -6.17 -3.17
CA THR A 9 1.76 -5.01 -4.01
C THR A 9 1.84 -5.37 -5.50
N ILE A 10 2.89 -6.10 -5.93
CA ILE A 10 3.04 -6.55 -7.31
C ILE A 10 1.87 -7.46 -7.72
N GLU A 11 1.46 -8.38 -6.85
CA GLU A 11 0.35 -9.30 -7.11
C GLU A 11 -0.98 -8.56 -7.30
N ILE A 12 -1.29 -7.53 -6.50
CA ILE A 12 -2.58 -6.84 -6.60
C ILE A 12 -2.66 -5.82 -7.74
N ILE A 13 -1.53 -5.24 -8.15
CA ILE A 13 -1.50 -4.28 -9.27
C ILE A 13 -1.34 -4.98 -10.63
N VAL A 14 -1.07 -6.29 -10.66
CA VAL A 14 -0.80 -7.01 -11.91
C VAL A 14 -1.93 -6.81 -12.92
N GLY A 15 -1.56 -6.41 -14.15
CA GLY A 15 -2.53 -6.14 -15.22
C GLY A 15 -3.31 -4.83 -15.09
N ARG A 16 -2.97 -3.97 -14.12
CA ARG A 16 -3.53 -2.63 -13.98
C ARG A 16 -2.46 -1.58 -14.25
N GLU A 17 -2.81 -0.52 -14.98
CA GLU A 17 -1.92 0.62 -15.20
C GLU A 17 -2.02 1.56 -13.99
N ILE A 18 -0.91 1.77 -13.28
CA ILE A 18 -0.85 2.72 -12.18
C ILE A 18 -0.93 4.16 -12.72
N ASP A 19 -1.70 5.00 -12.05
CA ASP A 19 -1.73 6.44 -12.28
C ASP A 19 -0.78 7.14 -11.30
N GLU A 20 -1.11 7.11 -10.00
CA GLU A 20 -0.32 7.67 -8.91
C GLU A 20 -0.23 6.68 -7.74
N TYR A 21 0.81 6.81 -6.93
CA TYR A 21 0.95 6.04 -5.70
C TYR A 21 1.55 6.89 -4.59
N TYR A 22 1.22 6.52 -3.35
CA TYR A 22 1.80 7.04 -2.13
C TYR A 22 1.95 5.90 -1.13
N PHE A 23 3.13 5.75 -0.56
CA PHE A 23 3.44 4.81 0.52
C PHE A 23 4.08 5.57 1.67
N HIS A 24 3.68 5.21 2.87
CA HIS A 24 4.20 5.73 4.11
C HIS A 24 4.65 4.56 4.97
N ARG A 25 5.93 4.52 5.30
CA ARG A 25 6.45 3.54 6.25
C ARG A 25 6.21 4.06 7.66
N LEU A 26 5.46 3.29 8.44
CA LEU A 26 5.22 3.57 9.84
C LEU A 26 6.42 3.07 10.67
N ASN A 27 6.93 3.93 11.55
CA ASN A 27 7.99 3.59 12.49
C ASN A 27 7.49 3.83 13.91
N GLU A 28 7.41 2.76 14.71
CA GLU A 28 6.91 2.83 16.09
C GLU A 28 7.82 3.65 17.03
N TYR A 29 9.11 3.79 16.69
CA TYR A 29 10.11 4.39 17.58
C TYR A 29 10.45 5.85 17.25
N ASP A 30 9.99 6.37 16.11
CA ASP A 30 10.38 7.69 15.63
C ASP A 30 9.30 8.29 14.71
N GLU A 31 8.25 8.85 15.31
CA GLU A 31 7.14 9.52 14.61
C GLU A 31 7.61 10.73 13.77
N ASP A 32 8.78 11.31 14.11
CA ASP A 32 9.40 12.41 13.37
C ASP A 32 10.13 11.93 12.11
N LYS A 33 10.44 10.63 12.01
CA LYS A 33 11.12 10.03 10.87
C LYS A 33 10.13 9.45 9.87
N LYS A 34 9.30 10.33 9.31
CA LYS A 34 8.39 9.99 8.22
C LYS A 34 9.20 9.62 6.98
N VAL A 35 9.05 8.38 6.55
CA VAL A 35 9.62 7.91 5.28
C VAL A 35 8.46 7.71 4.32
N GLU A 36 8.48 8.50 3.25
CA GLU A 36 7.41 8.55 2.25
C GLU A 36 7.98 8.24 0.87
N PHE A 37 7.24 7.45 0.10
CA PHE A 37 7.54 7.11 -1.28
C PHE A 37 6.32 7.41 -2.13
N TYR A 38 6.46 8.26 -3.13
CA TYR A 38 5.34 8.62 -4.00
C TYR A 38 5.81 8.87 -5.42
N GLY A 39 4.89 8.73 -6.36
CA GLY A 39 5.21 8.88 -7.77
C GLY A 39 4.00 8.63 -8.65
N SER A 40 4.27 8.60 -9.96
CA SER A 40 3.27 8.27 -10.97
C SER A 40 3.79 7.19 -11.91
N GLY A 41 2.89 6.34 -12.39
CA GLY A 41 3.26 5.20 -13.23
C GLY A 41 4.00 4.10 -12.46
N GLU A 42 5.21 3.75 -12.89
CA GLU A 42 5.94 2.59 -12.34
C GLU A 42 6.50 2.89 -10.94
N ILE A 43 6.30 1.95 -10.00
CA ILE A 43 6.85 2.02 -8.65
C ILE A 43 8.35 1.70 -8.70
N ASN A 44 9.18 2.64 -8.27
CA ASN A 44 10.62 2.44 -8.16
C ASN A 44 10.99 1.71 -6.86
N TRP A 45 10.91 0.38 -6.89
CA TRP A 45 11.28 -0.49 -5.76
C TRP A 45 12.73 -0.36 -5.30
N SER A 46 13.62 0.23 -6.10
CA SER A 46 15.03 0.42 -5.73
C SER A 46 15.23 1.56 -4.72
N GLU A 47 14.25 2.45 -4.58
CA GLU A 47 14.28 3.54 -3.59
C GLU A 47 13.88 3.04 -2.20
N ILE A 48 13.17 1.91 -2.11
CA ILE A 48 12.75 1.31 -0.86
C ILE A 48 13.83 0.33 -0.38
N PRO A 49 14.47 0.57 0.78
CA PRO A 49 15.40 -0.37 1.38
C PRO A 49 14.81 -1.78 1.50
N ALA A 50 15.57 -2.79 1.07
CA ALA A 50 15.11 -4.18 1.04
C ALA A 50 14.71 -4.72 2.42
N GLU A 51 15.33 -4.20 3.49
CA GLU A 51 14.99 -4.52 4.88
C GLU A 51 13.58 -4.06 5.28
N TRP A 52 13.03 -3.00 4.65
CA TRP A 52 11.68 -2.50 4.94
C TRP A 52 10.58 -3.22 4.16
N LEU A 53 10.95 -4.04 3.18
CA LEU A 53 9.99 -4.77 2.37
C LEU A 53 9.43 -5.99 3.11
N SER A 54 10.21 -6.56 4.03
CA SER A 54 9.79 -7.72 4.84
C SER A 54 8.94 -7.25 6.00
N TYR A 55 7.81 -7.93 6.23
CA TYR A 55 7.03 -7.72 7.45
C TYR A 55 7.77 -8.33 8.66
N ASP A 56 7.74 -7.65 9.80
CA ASP A 56 8.23 -8.21 11.06
C ASP A 56 7.26 -9.31 11.54
N GLY A 57 7.80 -10.48 11.84
CA GLY A 57 7.01 -11.63 12.32
C GLY A 57 6.57 -11.53 13.79
N GLY A 58 6.76 -10.37 14.42
CA GLY A 58 6.44 -10.07 15.81
C GLY A 58 4.98 -9.68 16.06
N PHE A 59 4.74 -8.90 17.10
CA PHE A 59 3.40 -8.49 17.52
C PHE A 59 2.85 -7.36 16.63
N GLY A 60 2.41 -7.72 15.41
CA GLY A 60 1.27 -7.11 14.73
C GLY A 60 1.14 -5.58 14.79
N LEU A 61 2.20 -4.85 14.44
CA LEU A 61 2.10 -3.42 14.20
C LEU A 61 1.92 -3.19 12.71
N GLN A 62 1.12 -2.18 12.36
CA GLN A 62 1.04 -1.73 10.98
C GLN A 62 2.38 -1.13 10.58
N GLU A 63 2.94 -1.67 9.52
CA GLU A 63 4.23 -1.29 8.99
C GLU A 63 4.10 -0.34 7.80
N TRP A 64 3.06 -0.51 6.98
CA TRP A 64 2.87 0.26 5.76
C TRP A 64 1.46 0.84 5.67
N ASP A 65 1.39 2.13 5.43
CA ASP A 65 0.18 2.83 5.01
C ASP A 65 0.34 3.37 3.57
N GLY A 66 -0.76 3.69 2.90
CA GLY A 66 -0.73 4.30 1.58
C GLY A 66 -1.82 3.86 0.63
N TRP A 67 -1.73 4.32 -0.60
CA TRP A 67 -2.72 4.07 -1.65
C TRP A 67 -2.09 4.05 -3.05
N ILE A 68 -2.77 3.38 -3.98
CA ILE A 68 -2.41 3.31 -5.40
C ILE A 68 -3.67 3.56 -6.23
N THR A 69 -3.64 4.57 -7.10
CA THR A 69 -4.68 4.84 -8.09
C THR A 69 -4.32 4.23 -9.44
N PHE A 70 -5.32 4.05 -10.29
CA PHE A 70 -5.16 3.37 -11.57
C PHE A 70 -5.69 4.22 -12.73
N LYS A 71 -5.01 4.18 -13.87
CA LYS A 71 -5.46 4.86 -15.08
C LYS A 71 -6.79 4.30 -15.55
N ASN A 72 -7.64 5.19 -16.03
CA ASN A 72 -8.97 4.86 -16.57
C ASN A 72 -9.90 4.17 -15.56
N SER A 73 -9.61 4.24 -14.26
CA SER A 73 -10.45 3.68 -13.21
C SER A 73 -10.68 4.72 -12.11
N PRO A 74 -11.92 4.89 -11.62
CA PRO A 74 -12.17 5.69 -10.42
C PRO A 74 -11.91 4.90 -9.12
N ASP A 75 -11.51 3.64 -9.22
CA ASP A 75 -11.22 2.76 -8.09
C ASP A 75 -9.74 2.86 -7.72
N TRP A 76 -9.43 2.65 -6.44
CA TRP A 76 -8.06 2.64 -5.92
C TRP A 76 -7.90 1.48 -4.94
N ILE A 77 -6.66 1.16 -4.59
CA ILE A 77 -6.37 0.31 -3.45
C ILE A 77 -5.71 1.15 -2.38
N GLU A 78 -5.99 0.86 -1.12
CA GLU A 78 -5.33 1.48 0.03
C GLU A 78 -4.98 0.41 1.06
N ARG A 79 -3.99 0.70 1.91
CA ARG A 79 -3.63 -0.15 3.03
C ARG A 79 -4.75 -0.12 4.07
N ASP A 80 -5.01 -1.28 4.64
CA ASP A 80 -5.98 -1.48 5.70
C ASP A 80 -5.32 -2.40 6.72
N GLU A 81 -5.51 -2.08 7.99
CA GLU A 81 -4.95 -2.84 9.10
C GLU A 81 -6.02 -3.25 10.12
N TYR A 82 -5.91 -4.47 10.62
CA TYR A 82 -6.69 -4.93 11.76
C TYR A 82 -5.92 -5.97 12.56
N ASP A 83 -5.77 -5.71 13.87
CA ASP A 83 -5.09 -6.61 14.80
C ASP A 83 -3.69 -7.01 14.33
N GLY A 84 -2.98 -6.06 13.69
CA GLY A 84 -1.64 -6.26 13.17
C GLY A 84 -1.52 -7.07 11.89
N SER A 85 -2.64 -7.51 11.33
CA SER A 85 -2.69 -7.96 9.94
C SER A 85 -2.89 -6.75 9.06
N GLU A 86 -2.15 -6.68 7.97
CA GLU A 86 -2.28 -5.62 6.98
C GLU A 86 -2.52 -6.22 5.60
N TRP A 87 -3.32 -5.52 4.78
CA TRP A 87 -3.60 -5.94 3.41
C TRP A 87 -3.97 -4.74 2.54
N TRP A 88 -4.00 -4.95 1.22
CA TRP A 88 -4.56 -3.99 0.29
C TRP A 88 -6.09 -4.14 0.16
N SER A 89 -6.83 -3.09 0.51
CA SER A 89 -8.28 -2.99 0.36
C SER A 89 -8.65 -2.31 -0.96
N LEU A 90 -9.47 -2.96 -1.80
CA LEU A 90 -10.05 -2.32 -2.98
C LEU A 90 -11.15 -1.34 -2.57
N ARG A 91 -10.94 -0.07 -2.88
CA ARG A 91 -11.93 0.99 -2.72
C ARG A 91 -12.54 1.35 -4.06
N LYS A 92 -13.84 1.65 -4.01
CA LYS A 92 -14.62 2.03 -5.19
C LYS A 92 -15.20 3.40 -4.97
N ARG A 93 -15.18 4.21 -6.03
CA ARG A 93 -15.88 5.49 -5.99
C ARG A 93 -17.37 5.23 -5.77
N PRO A 94 -17.98 5.77 -4.70
CA PRO A 94 -19.40 5.58 -4.46
C PRO A 94 -20.21 6.24 -5.57
N THR A 95 -21.33 5.62 -5.92
CA THR A 95 -22.29 6.10 -6.91
C THR A 95 -23.65 6.32 -6.24
N LEU A 96 -24.55 7.04 -6.92
CA LEU A 96 -25.91 7.22 -6.42
C LEU A 96 -26.68 5.89 -6.24
N LYS A 97 -26.23 4.80 -6.87
CA LYS A 97 -26.83 3.47 -6.70
C LYS A 97 -26.44 2.82 -5.37
N ASP A 98 -25.35 3.25 -4.75
CA ASP A 98 -24.88 2.76 -3.46
C ASP A 98 -25.65 3.41 -2.30
N LYS A 99 -26.38 4.50 -2.56
CA LYS A 99 -27.29 5.13 -1.61
C LYS A 99 -28.54 4.25 -1.47
N LYS A 100 -28.61 3.48 -0.38
CA LYS A 100 -29.85 2.84 0.10
C LYS A 100 -30.72 3.83 0.87
#